data_AF-A0A959ISF3-F1
#
_entry.id   AF-A0A959ISF3-F1
#
_cell.length_a   1.000
_cell.length_b   1.000
_cell.length_c   1.000
_cell.angle_alpha   90.00
_cell.angle_beta   90.00
_cell.angle_gamma   90.00
#
_symmetry.space_group_name_H-M   'P 1'
#
loop_
_entity.id
_entity.type
_entity.pdbx_description
1 polymer ?
#
loop_
_entity_poly.entity_id
_entity_poly.type
_entity_poly.pdbx_seq_one_letter_code
_entity_poly.pdbx_strand_id
1 'polypeptide(L)' 'MPKKKPKKGEPEVHNDLKGFDIKINEFGEIVSNLEVDKLNSFLNENVEDKKLVKRSDEEE' A
#
# COMPACT_ATOMS: atom_id res chain seq x y z
N MET A 1 -0.04 -16.12 17.76
CA MET A 1 -0.86 -14.94 18.12
C MET A 1 -0.50 -13.80 17.18
N PRO A 2 -1.46 -13.15 16.50
CA PRO A 2 -1.16 -11.97 15.70
C PRO A 2 -0.64 -10.85 16.62
N LYS A 3 0.53 -10.29 16.30
CA LYS A 3 1.11 -9.18 17.06
C LYS A 3 0.13 -7.99 16.99
N LYS A 4 -0.29 -7.47 18.14
CA LYS A 4 -1.11 -6.25 18.22
C LYS A 4 -0.27 -5.10 17.67
N LYS A 5 -0.70 -4.52 16.54
CA LYS A 5 -0.07 -3.32 16.01
C LYS A 5 -0.30 -2.16 16.98
N PRO A 6 0.75 -1.40 17.34
CA PRO A 6 0.59 -0.23 18.21
C PRO A 6 -0.34 0.78 17.54
N LYS A 7 -1.32 1.30 18.28
CA LYS A 7 -2.23 2.35 17.81
C LYS A 7 -1.63 3.76 17.91
N LYS A 8 -0.39 3.87 18.41
CA LYS A 8 0.28 5.12 18.75
C LYS A 8 1.72 5.05 18.24
N GLY A 9 2.14 6.03 17.44
CA GLY A 9 3.45 6.06 16.78
C GLY A 9 3.32 6.10 15.26
N GLU A 10 4.46 6.22 14.57
CA GLU A 10 4.52 6.13 13.11
C GLU A 10 4.17 4.71 12.66
N PRO A 11 3.42 4.55 11.55
CA PRO A 11 3.12 3.23 11.02
C PRO A 11 4.41 2.52 10.57
N GLU A 12 4.52 1.22 10.84
CA GLU A 12 5.57 0.39 10.27
C GLU A 12 5.30 0.22 8.76
N VAL A 13 6.09 0.92 7.96
CA VAL A 13 6.02 0.97 6.49
C VAL A 13 7.39 0.64 5.89
N HIS A 14 7.45 0.42 4.58
CA HIS A 14 8.71 0.24 3.86
C HIS A 14 9.63 1.46 4.08
N ASN A 15 10.95 1.26 4.01
CA ASN A 15 11.91 2.35 4.20
C ASN A 15 11.63 3.54 3.26
N ASP A 16 11.24 3.25 2.01
CA ASP A 16 10.94 4.26 0.99
C ASP A 16 9.59 4.97 1.20
N LEU A 17 8.73 4.39 2.03
CA LEU A 17 7.45 4.96 2.43
C LEU A 17 7.50 5.58 3.83
N LYS A 18 8.69 5.75 4.41
CA LYS A 18 8.84 6.31 5.76
C LYS A 18 8.19 7.69 5.83
N GLY A 19 7.29 7.87 6.80
CA GLY A 19 6.51 9.10 6.95
C GLY A 19 5.26 9.16 6.07
N PHE A 20 4.90 8.09 5.34
CA PHE A 20 3.62 7.97 4.66
C PHE A 20 2.46 8.00 5.65
N ASP A 21 1.50 8.88 5.41
CA ASP A 21 0.30 9.05 6.22
C ASP A 21 -0.93 9.07 5.29
N ILE A 22 -1.97 8.35 5.70
CA ILE A 22 -3.23 8.23 4.98
C ILE A 22 -4.39 8.40 5.97
N LYS A 23 -5.31 9.30 5.64
CA LYS A 23 -6.45 9.67 6.48
C LYS A 23 -7.71 9.71 5.63
N ILE A 24 -8.84 9.44 6.27
CA ILE A 24 -10.17 9.59 5.67
C ILE A 24 -10.78 10.83 6.30
N ASN A 25 -11.21 11.79 5.48
CA ASN A 25 -11.87 12.99 5.98
C ASN A 25 -13.37 12.74 6.25
N GLU A 26 -14.07 13.73 6.81
CA GLU A 26 -15.50 13.62 7.15
C GLU A 26 -16.41 13.42 5.92
N PHE A 27 -15.91 13.74 4.73
CA PHE A 27 -16.60 13.54 3.45
C PHE A 27 -16.32 12.16 2.83
N GLY A 28 -15.49 11.33 3.47
CA GLY A 28 -15.10 10.01 2.97
C GLY A 28 -14.00 10.04 1.91
N GLU A 29 -13.36 11.18 1.69
CA GLU A 29 -12.22 11.30 0.78
C GLU A 29 -10.95 10.81 1.46
N ILE A 30 -10.11 10.13 0.67
CA ILE A 30 -8.80 9.65 1.11
C ILE A 30 -7.79 10.76 0.89
N VAL A 31 -7.20 11.25 1.98
CA VAL A 31 -6.14 12.26 1.98
C VAL A 31 -4.83 11.59 2.37
N SER A 32 -3.84 11.65 1.49
CA SER A 32 -2.49 11.15 1.72
C SER A 32 -1.44 12.23 1.49
N ASN A 33 -0.29 12.10 2.14
CA ASN A 33 0.85 13.00 1.91
C ASN A 33 1.70 12.64 0.68
N LEU A 34 1.51 11.45 0.13
CA LEU A 34 2.13 10.97 -1.09
C LEU A 34 1.17 11.07 -2.27
N GLU A 35 1.72 11.40 -3.43
CA GLU A 35 1.00 11.41 -4.71
C GLU A 35 0.65 9.97 -5.13
N VAL A 36 -0.57 9.80 -5.66
CA VAL A 36 -1.09 8.50 -6.09
C VAL A 36 -0.19 7.85 -7.15
N ASP A 37 0.37 8.65 -8.06
CA ASP A 37 1.25 8.14 -9.12
C ASP A 37 2.53 7.51 -8.54
N LYS A 38 3.16 8.16 -7.56
CA LYS A 38 4.35 7.62 -6.88
C LYS A 38 4.03 6.33 -6.13
N LEU A 39 2.87 6.28 -5.47
CA LEU A 39 2.42 5.08 -4.78
C LEU A 39 2.19 3.92 -5.76
N ASN A 40 1.58 4.19 -6.91
CA ASN A 40 1.36 3.18 -7.95
C ASN A 40 2.69 2.66 -8.53
N SER A 41 3.65 3.54 -8.80
CA SER A 41 4.99 3.13 -9.25
C SER A 41 5.67 2.23 -8.22
N PHE A 42 5.64 2.60 -6.94
CA PHE A 42 6.19 1.78 -5.85
C PHE A 42 5.55 0.39 -5.79
N LEU A 43 4.21 0.32 -5.91
CA LEU A 43 3.49 -0.95 -5.91
C LEU A 43 3.82 -1.81 -7.12
N ASN A 44 3.91 -1.22 -8.32
CA ASN A 44 4.27 -1.96 -9.54
C ASN A 44 5.68 -2.56 -9.48
N GLU A 45 6.62 -1.91 -8.78
CA GLU A 45 7.99 -2.39 -8.62
C GLU A 45 8.11 -3.49 -7.55
N ASN A 46 7.40 -3.33 -6.42
CA ASN A 46 7.57 -4.18 -5.24
C ASN A 46 6.53 -5.29 -5.11
N VAL A 47 5.43 -5.22 -5.87
CA VAL A 47 4.30 -6.15 -5.78
C VAL A 47 4.00 -6.72 -7.16
N GLU A 48 4.06 -8.05 -7.24
CA GLU A 48 3.66 -8.77 -8.46
C GLU A 48 2.14 -8.68 -8.68
N ASP A 49 1.73 -8.42 -9.93
CA ASP A 49 0.32 -8.36 -10.29
C ASP A 49 -0.28 -9.78 -10.33
N LYS A 50 -0.95 -10.14 -9.22
CA LYS A 50 -1.64 -11.44 -9.07
C LYS A 50 -2.70 -11.70 -10.14
N LYS A 51 -3.23 -10.68 -10.83
CA LYS A 51 -4.17 -10.88 -11.94
C LYS A 51 -3.46 -11.38 -13.20
N LEU A 52 -2.19 -11.03 -13.39
CA LEU A 52 -1.38 -11.51 -14.52
C LEU A 52 -0.84 -12.92 -14.25
N VAL A 53 -0.45 -13.20 -13.00
CA VAL A 53 0.02 -14.54 -12.58
C VAL A 53 -1.02 -15.62 -12.88
N LYS A 54 -2.30 -15.38 -12.56
CA LYS A 54 -3.37 -16.35 -12.82
C LYS A 54 -3.64 -16.63 -14.30
N ARG A 55 -3.33 -15.69 -15.20
CA ARG A 55 -3.50 -15.91 -16.64
C ARG A 55 -2.43 -16.84 -17.19
N SER A 56 -1.22 -16.78 -16.65
CA SER A 56 -0.14 -17.70 -17.03
C SER A 56 -0.44 -19.14 -16.65
N ASP A 57 -1.06 -19.37 -15.48
CA ASP A 57 -1.47 -20.71 -15.04
C ASP A 57 -2.71 -21.25 -15.80
N GLU A 58 -3.51 -20.39 -16.43
CA GLU A 58 -4.70 -20.77 -17.22
C GLU A 58 -4.39 -21.01 -18.72
N GLU A 59 -3.21 -20.59 -19.19
CA GLU A 59 -2.74 -20.76 -20.58
C GLU A 59 -1.80 -21.97 -20.77
N GLU A 60 -1.51 -22.75 -19.72
CA GLU A 60 -0.89 -24.10 -19.78
C GLU A 60 -1.92 -25.24 -19.79
#